data_AF-A0A2X3HGP8-F1
#
_entry.id   AF-A0A2X3HGP8-F1
#
_cell.length_a   1.000
_cell.length_b   1.000
_cell.length_c   1.000
_cell.angle_alpha   90.00
_cell.angle_beta   90.00
_cell.angle_gamma   90.00
#
_symmetry.space_group_name_H-M   'P 1'
#
loop_
_entity.id
_entity.type
_entity.pdbx_description
1 polymer ?
#
loop_
_entity_poly.entity_id
_entity_poly.type
_entity_poly.pdbx_seq_one_letter_code
_entity_poly.pdbx_strand_id
1 'polypeptide(L)'
;MDMDQIQVHPTVQQEKSYLIGEAVRGEGAILVNNDGKRFTNELDTRDKVTAAINKEPAKSAYLVFDAGVTERVKAIKQYEEMGFVKKADTVEALAKEMDVPANDLKATLDTWNSSVKAKKDAEFGRETGMDNDLSKAPYYAIKIGPGIHYTMGGVKINTNTEVLDKDGKPITGLFAAGEVAGGLHGENRIGGNSVAEIIIFGRQAGIKSAEYVNAK
;
A
#
# COMPACT_ATOMS: atom_id res chain seq x y z
N MET A 1 -4.04 -24.06 1.32
CA MET A 1 -2.70 -23.77 1.85
C MET A 1 -2.71 -22.32 2.29
N ASP A 2 -2.12 -21.97 3.43
CA ASP A 2 -1.96 -20.58 3.93
C ASP A 2 -3.25 -19.75 4.00
N MET A 3 -4.41 -20.39 4.24
CA MET A 3 -5.75 -19.77 4.12
C MET A 3 -6.01 -18.65 5.14
N ASP A 4 -5.27 -18.63 6.24
CA ASP A 4 -5.31 -17.61 7.28
C ASP A 4 -4.39 -16.41 6.99
N GLN A 5 -3.57 -16.49 5.95
CA GLN A 5 -2.64 -15.43 5.56
C GLN A 5 -3.37 -14.40 4.67
N ILE A 6 -3.91 -13.37 5.33
CA ILE A 6 -4.64 -12.26 4.69
C ILE A 6 -3.84 -10.97 4.87
N GLN A 7 -3.45 -10.35 3.75
CA GLN A 7 -2.75 -9.08 3.77
C GLN A 7 -3.73 -7.91 3.80
N VAL A 8 -3.43 -6.99 4.70
CA VAL A 8 -4.08 -5.68 4.80
C VAL A 8 -3.16 -4.62 4.20
N HIS A 9 -3.71 -3.75 3.36
CA HIS A 9 -2.99 -2.58 2.87
C HIS A 9 -3.23 -1.40 3.82
N PRO A 10 -2.18 -0.67 4.26
CA PRO A 10 -2.33 0.39 5.26
C PRO A 10 -3.08 1.62 4.73
N THR A 11 -3.00 1.90 3.43
CA THR A 11 -3.54 3.12 2.82
C THR A 11 -4.67 2.84 1.84
N VAL A 12 -5.90 2.73 2.37
CA VAL A 12 -7.14 2.60 1.60
C VAL A 12 -8.07 3.76 1.93
N GLN A 13 -8.57 4.45 0.91
CA GLN A 13 -9.66 5.41 1.05
C GLN A 13 -10.93 4.63 1.37
N GLN A 14 -11.52 4.92 2.54
CA GLN A 14 -12.51 4.03 3.16
C GLN A 14 -13.92 4.16 2.60
N GLU A 15 -14.29 5.30 2.00
CA GLU A 15 -15.66 5.51 1.51
C GLU A 15 -15.96 4.72 0.23
N LYS A 16 -14.96 4.62 -0.67
CA LYS A 16 -15.07 3.88 -1.94
C LYS A 16 -14.18 2.64 -1.96
N SER A 17 -13.60 2.25 -0.83
CA SER A 17 -12.64 1.14 -0.71
C SER A 17 -11.53 1.20 -1.76
N TYR A 18 -11.01 2.41 -2.00
CA TYR A 18 -10.06 2.64 -3.09
C TYR A 18 -8.63 2.67 -2.58
N LEU A 19 -7.76 1.88 -3.21
CA LEU A 19 -6.36 1.79 -2.85
C LEU A 19 -5.63 3.09 -3.17
N ILE A 20 -4.97 3.68 -2.16
CA ILE A 20 -4.01 4.76 -2.38
C ILE A 20 -2.62 4.13 -2.47
N GLY A 21 -2.00 4.27 -3.65
CA GLY A 21 -0.77 3.57 -4.00
C GLY A 21 0.40 3.91 -3.06
N GLU A 22 1.20 2.89 -2.74
CA GLU A 22 2.38 3.02 -1.87
C GLU A 22 3.42 4.02 -2.40
N ALA A 23 3.44 4.25 -3.71
CA ALA A 23 4.26 5.27 -4.35
C ALA A 23 4.06 6.67 -3.74
N VAL A 24 2.87 7.01 -3.23
CA VAL A 24 2.64 8.30 -2.56
C VAL A 24 3.55 8.45 -1.33
N ARG A 25 3.65 7.40 -0.50
CA ARG A 25 4.59 7.36 0.63
C ARG A 25 6.04 7.29 0.16
N GLY A 26 6.32 6.40 -0.80
CA GLY A 26 7.66 6.21 -1.36
C GLY A 26 8.28 7.48 -1.92
N GLU A 27 7.47 8.35 -2.51
CA GLU A 27 7.90 9.62 -3.11
C GLU A 27 7.94 10.80 -2.12
N GLY A 28 7.69 10.56 -0.83
CA GLY A 28 7.94 11.54 0.23
C GLY A 28 6.75 11.92 1.11
N ALA A 29 5.53 11.41 0.83
CA ALA A 29 4.40 11.67 1.72
C ALA A 29 4.65 11.10 3.12
N ILE A 30 4.07 11.76 4.13
CA ILE A 30 4.10 11.35 5.53
C ILE A 30 2.71 10.93 6.00
N LEU A 31 2.64 10.14 7.08
CA LEU A 31 1.38 9.78 7.73
C LEU A 31 1.18 10.63 8.98
N VAL A 32 0.02 11.28 9.05
CA VAL A 32 -0.34 12.19 10.13
C VAL A 32 -1.65 11.75 10.76
N ASN A 33 -1.70 11.70 12.09
CA ASN A 33 -2.93 11.39 12.84
C ASN A 33 -3.84 12.61 12.99
N ASN A 34 -4.95 12.45 13.73
CA ASN A 34 -5.92 13.54 13.93
C ASN A 34 -5.40 14.68 14.84
N ASP A 35 -4.24 14.51 15.48
CA ASP A 35 -3.57 15.55 16.25
C ASP A 35 -2.54 16.32 15.42
N GLY A 36 -2.45 16.07 14.11
CA GLY A 36 -1.48 16.72 13.23
C GLY A 36 -0.05 16.18 13.38
N LYS A 37 0.14 14.99 13.98
CA LYS A 37 1.46 14.40 14.30
C LYS A 37 1.75 13.13 13.51
N ARG A 38 3.02 12.93 13.18
CA ARG A 38 3.53 11.62 12.73
C ARG A 38 3.51 10.64 13.89
N PHE A 39 3.39 9.35 13.57
CA PHE A 39 3.27 8.28 14.57
C PHE A 39 3.94 6.97 14.15
N THR A 40 4.53 6.89 12.96
CA THR A 40 5.19 5.68 12.43
C THR A 40 6.18 6.04 11.33
N ASN A 41 7.10 5.13 11.05
CA ASN A 41 7.85 5.14 9.80
C ASN A 41 6.89 4.75 8.67
N GLU A 42 6.72 5.61 7.66
CA GLU A 42 5.76 5.37 6.58
C GLU A 42 6.23 4.30 5.58
N LEU A 43 7.50 3.94 5.60
CA LEU A 43 8.09 2.93 4.70
C LEU A 43 8.46 1.63 5.41
N ASP A 44 7.98 1.45 6.65
CA ASP A 44 7.98 0.14 7.30
C ASP A 44 7.07 -0.85 6.55
N THR A 45 7.13 -2.12 6.96
CA THR A 45 6.31 -3.18 6.38
C THR A 45 4.80 -2.93 6.59
N ARG A 46 3.97 -3.40 5.66
CA ARG A 46 2.52 -3.12 5.63
C ARG A 46 1.79 -3.50 6.91
N ASP A 47 2.18 -4.61 7.52
CA ASP A 47 1.70 -5.10 8.82
C ASP A 47 2.00 -4.10 9.95
N LYS A 48 3.23 -3.58 10.03
CA LYS A 48 3.62 -2.58 11.03
C LYS A 48 2.89 -1.26 10.84
N VAL A 49 2.85 -0.74 9.61
CA VAL A 49 2.15 0.52 9.31
C VAL A 49 0.65 0.37 9.59
N THR A 50 0.05 -0.76 9.21
CA THR A 50 -1.35 -1.08 9.54
C THR A 50 -1.58 -1.14 11.05
N ALA A 51 -0.69 -1.81 11.79
CA ALA A 51 -0.79 -1.91 13.24
C ALA A 51 -0.66 -0.54 13.92
N ALA A 52 0.20 0.34 13.40
CA ALA A 52 0.33 1.72 13.88
C ALA A 52 -0.97 2.51 13.66
N ILE A 53 -1.55 2.46 12.46
CA ILE A 53 -2.83 3.14 12.17
C ILE A 53 -3.96 2.59 13.05
N ASN A 54 -4.00 1.28 13.30
CA ASN A 54 -5.02 0.66 14.14
C ASN A 54 -4.91 1.01 15.64
N LYS A 55 -3.75 1.51 16.10
CA LYS A 55 -3.57 2.01 17.46
C LYS A 55 -4.10 3.44 17.63
N GLU A 56 -4.23 4.20 16.54
CA GLU A 56 -4.83 5.53 16.59
C GLU A 56 -6.32 5.43 16.94
N PRO A 57 -6.87 6.34 17.78
CA PRO A 57 -8.28 6.27 18.21
C PRO A 57 -9.28 6.23 17.05
N ALA A 58 -8.99 6.96 15.97
CA ALA A 58 -9.84 7.01 14.78
C ALA A 58 -9.67 5.81 13.84
N LYS A 59 -8.65 4.95 14.07
CA LYS A 59 -8.25 3.85 13.17
C LYS A 59 -8.05 4.31 11.72
N SER A 60 -7.62 5.56 11.57
CA SER A 60 -7.43 6.24 10.30
C SER A 60 -6.28 7.24 10.45
N ALA A 61 -5.69 7.62 9.33
CA ALA A 61 -4.69 8.68 9.28
C ALA A 61 -4.89 9.49 7.99
N TYR A 62 -4.11 10.57 7.86
CA TYR A 62 -3.98 11.31 6.63
C TYR A 62 -2.61 11.04 6.01
N LEU A 63 -2.59 10.73 4.72
CA LEU A 63 -1.40 10.96 3.90
C LEU A 63 -1.28 12.44 3.66
N VAL A 64 -0.19 13.07 4.08
CA VAL A 64 0.09 14.49 3.87
C VAL A 64 1.30 14.64 2.95
N PHE A 65 1.16 15.47 1.91
CA PHE A 65 2.19 15.68 0.89
C PHE A 65 2.04 17.04 0.22
N ASP A 66 3.00 17.39 -0.63
CA ASP A 66 3.12 18.68 -1.30
C ASP A 66 3.00 18.54 -2.83
N ALA A 67 3.08 19.66 -3.55
CA ALA A 67 3.02 19.65 -5.02
C ALA A 67 4.18 18.88 -5.65
N GLY A 68 5.35 18.79 -5.01
CA GLY A 68 6.46 17.97 -5.48
C GLY A 68 6.09 16.49 -5.59
N VAL A 69 5.40 15.94 -4.59
CA VAL A 69 4.91 14.55 -4.64
C VAL A 69 3.89 14.37 -5.77
N THR A 70 2.99 15.35 -5.99
CA THR A 70 2.01 15.28 -7.09
C THR A 70 2.67 15.25 -8.48
N GLU A 71 3.84 15.90 -8.62
CA GLU A 71 4.60 15.90 -9.86
C GLU A 71 5.24 14.54 -10.13
N ARG A 72 5.69 13.83 -9.10
CA ARG A 72 6.34 12.51 -9.20
C ARG A 72 5.33 11.36 -9.29
N VAL A 73 4.21 11.44 -8.57
CA VAL A 73 3.18 10.39 -8.53
C VAL A 73 1.95 10.80 -9.34
N LYS A 74 1.94 10.44 -10.63
CA LYS A 74 0.85 10.81 -11.55
C LYS A 74 -0.52 10.26 -11.14
N ALA A 75 -0.57 9.16 -10.39
CA ALA A 75 -1.82 8.58 -9.88
C ALA A 75 -2.58 9.54 -8.93
N ILE A 76 -1.90 10.52 -8.31
CA ILE A 76 -2.55 11.50 -7.44
C ILE A 76 -3.61 12.31 -8.19
N LYS A 77 -3.37 12.64 -9.47
CA LYS A 77 -4.36 13.33 -10.29
C LYS A 77 -5.68 12.56 -10.38
N GLN A 78 -5.60 11.24 -10.50
CA GLN A 78 -6.80 10.39 -10.49
C GLN A 78 -7.49 10.46 -9.12
N TYR A 79 -6.74 10.44 -8.02
CA TYR A 79 -7.32 10.55 -6.68
C TYR A 79 -8.02 11.91 -6.48
N GLU A 80 -7.48 13.00 -7.04
CA GLU A 80 -8.11 14.32 -7.07
C GLU A 80 -9.42 14.29 -7.87
N GLU A 81 -9.40 13.76 -9.09
CA GLU A 81 -10.60 13.63 -9.96
C GLU A 81 -11.69 12.76 -9.30
N MET A 82 -11.30 11.79 -8.48
CA MET A 82 -12.21 10.94 -7.71
C MET A 82 -12.78 11.59 -6.44
N GLY A 83 -12.28 12.78 -6.07
CA GLY A 83 -12.70 13.56 -4.91
C GLY A 83 -12.07 13.13 -3.59
N PHE A 84 -10.94 12.40 -3.61
CA PHE A 84 -10.30 11.87 -2.39
C PHE A 84 -9.31 12.83 -1.73
N VAL A 85 -8.91 13.87 -2.46
CA VAL A 85 -7.79 14.73 -2.09
C VAL A 85 -8.32 16.06 -1.57
N LYS A 86 -7.94 16.38 -0.32
CA LYS A 86 -8.02 17.74 0.23
C LYS A 86 -6.80 18.52 -0.27
N LYS A 87 -7.00 19.78 -0.64
CA LYS A 87 -5.96 20.64 -1.22
C LYS A 87 -6.05 22.04 -0.61
N ALA A 88 -4.91 22.62 -0.27
CA ALA A 88 -4.83 24.00 0.19
C ALA A 88 -3.48 24.65 -0.13
N ASP A 89 -3.43 25.96 -0.27
CA ASP A 89 -2.19 26.69 -0.62
C ASP A 89 -1.24 26.86 0.57
N THR A 90 -1.73 26.71 1.81
CA THR A 90 -0.92 26.78 3.02
C THR A 90 -1.18 25.60 3.95
N VAL A 91 -0.23 25.33 4.85
CA VAL A 91 -0.34 24.26 5.85
C VAL A 91 -1.50 24.51 6.81
N GLU A 92 -1.73 25.76 7.20
CA GLU A 92 -2.80 26.15 8.11
C GLU A 92 -4.18 25.94 7.48
N ALA A 93 -4.31 26.25 6.19
CA ALA A 93 -5.53 25.98 5.44
C ALA A 93 -5.75 24.48 5.24
N LEU A 94 -4.68 23.70 4.99
CA LEU A 94 -4.79 22.23 4.90
C LEU A 94 -5.20 21.63 6.26
N ALA A 95 -4.62 22.11 7.36
CA ALA A 95 -4.97 21.67 8.69
C ALA A 95 -6.46 21.87 9.00
N LYS A 96 -7.01 23.02 8.58
CA LYS A 96 -8.45 23.30 8.68
C LYS A 96 -9.29 22.32 7.85
N GLU A 97 -8.86 22.01 6.63
CA GLU A 97 -9.54 21.01 5.78
C GLU A 97 -9.52 19.60 6.41
N MET A 98 -8.42 19.24 7.08
CA MET A 98 -8.25 17.94 7.75
C MET A 98 -8.95 17.85 9.10
N ASP A 99 -9.36 18.98 9.67
CA ASP A 99 -9.82 19.13 11.06
C ASP A 99 -8.75 18.70 12.08
N VAL A 100 -7.52 19.21 11.91
CA VAL A 100 -6.39 18.96 12.83
C VAL A 100 -5.79 20.28 13.34
N PRO A 101 -5.06 20.29 14.48
CA PRO A 101 -4.42 21.49 14.98
C PRO A 101 -3.35 22.02 14.02
N ALA A 102 -3.52 23.26 13.53
CA ALA A 102 -2.62 23.88 12.55
C ALA A 102 -1.16 23.98 13.04
N ASN A 103 -0.98 24.31 14.33
CA ASN A 103 0.35 24.43 14.93
C ASN A 103 1.08 23.09 14.97
N ASP A 104 0.38 22.01 15.32
CA ASP A 104 0.97 20.66 15.38
C ASP A 104 1.30 20.16 13.97
N LEU A 105 0.41 20.33 12.98
CA LEU A 105 0.69 19.95 11.58
C LEU A 105 1.89 20.71 11.03
N LYS A 106 1.97 22.02 11.30
CA LYS A 106 3.10 22.84 10.89
C LYS A 106 4.40 22.37 11.53
N ALA A 107 4.41 22.13 12.84
CA ALA A 107 5.59 21.62 13.54
C ALA A 107 6.05 20.26 13.00
N THR A 108 5.10 19.39 12.65
CA THR A 108 5.37 18.10 12.00
C THR A 108 6.07 18.27 10.65
N LEU A 109 5.55 19.14 9.78
CA LEU A 109 6.17 19.39 8.47
C LEU A 109 7.54 20.06 8.59
N ASP A 110 7.71 21.02 9.51
CA ASP A 110 9.00 21.66 9.78
C ASP A 110 10.05 20.65 10.27
N THR A 111 9.65 19.74 11.16
CA THR A 111 10.49 18.64 11.67
C THR A 111 10.85 17.68 10.54
N TRP A 112 9.87 17.23 9.77
CA TRP A 112 10.10 16.33 8.63
C TRP A 112 11.07 16.94 7.61
N ASN A 113 10.84 18.20 7.20
CA ASN A 113 11.69 18.89 6.24
C ASN A 113 13.14 19.04 6.78
N SER A 114 13.30 19.26 8.08
CA SER A 114 14.61 19.28 8.73
C SER A 114 15.28 17.90 8.71
N SER A 115 14.53 16.83 8.96
CA SER A 115 14.99 15.44 8.87
C SER A 115 15.40 15.04 7.44
N VAL A 116 14.65 15.47 6.43
CA VAL A 116 15.00 15.28 5.01
C VAL A 116 16.32 15.96 4.68
N LYS A 117 16.49 17.23 5.09
CA LYS A 117 17.74 17.96 4.88
C LYS A 117 18.93 17.31 5.60
N ALA A 118 18.71 16.79 6.80
CA ALA A 118 19.73 16.08 7.57
C ALA A 118 19.96 14.63 7.11
N LYS A 119 19.14 14.11 6.18
CA LYS A 119 19.09 12.70 5.78
C LYS A 119 18.99 11.75 6.98
N LYS A 120 18.23 12.16 7.99
CA LYS A 120 18.06 11.42 9.25
C LYS A 120 16.72 11.74 9.88
N ASP A 121 15.81 10.77 9.84
CA ASP A 121 14.57 10.78 10.62
C ASP A 121 14.85 10.29 12.05
N ALA A 122 15.00 11.22 12.98
CA ALA A 122 15.27 10.90 14.37
C ALA A 122 14.01 10.40 15.12
N GLU A 123 12.82 10.69 14.60
CA GLU A 123 11.57 10.35 15.28
C GLU A 123 11.17 8.90 15.03
N PHE A 124 11.24 8.45 13.78
CA PHE A 124 10.75 7.12 13.39
C PHE A 124 11.75 6.29 12.57
N GLY A 125 12.94 6.80 12.29
CA GLY A 125 13.99 6.03 11.62
C GLY A 125 13.67 5.68 10.17
N ARG A 126 12.91 6.51 9.45
CA ARG A 126 12.79 6.41 8.00
C ARG A 126 14.15 6.65 7.35
N GLU A 127 14.56 5.75 6.46
CA GLU A 127 15.86 5.80 5.76
C GLU A 127 15.73 6.09 4.26
N THR A 128 14.58 5.79 3.66
CA THR A 128 14.33 5.92 2.22
C THR A 128 13.16 6.86 1.93
N GLY A 129 13.01 7.28 0.67
CA GLY A 129 11.98 8.23 0.27
C GLY A 129 12.11 9.58 0.99
N MET A 130 13.34 9.98 1.32
CA MET A 130 13.70 11.24 1.98
C MET A 130 14.53 12.14 1.04
N ASP A 131 14.26 12.06 -0.26
CA ASP A 131 15.02 12.81 -1.27
C ASP A 131 14.51 14.22 -1.50
N ASN A 132 13.23 14.45 -1.19
CA ASN A 132 12.56 15.73 -1.38
C ASN A 132 11.82 16.06 -0.09
N ASP A 133 11.93 17.31 0.35
CA ASP A 133 11.13 17.80 1.46
C ASP A 133 9.68 18.08 1.00
N LEU A 134 8.82 18.47 1.93
CA LEU A 134 7.44 18.84 1.68
C LEU A 134 7.27 20.35 1.84
N SER A 135 8.05 21.14 1.09
CA SER A 135 8.05 22.60 1.17
C SER A 135 7.32 23.29 0.00
N LYS A 136 6.91 22.55 -1.05
CA LYS A 136 6.36 23.13 -2.27
C LYS A 136 4.82 23.13 -2.24
N ALA A 137 4.25 24.27 -1.91
CA ALA A 137 2.80 24.51 -2.03
C ALA A 137 2.30 24.29 -3.47
N PRO A 138 1.00 23.97 -3.66
CA PRO A 138 0.00 23.66 -2.63
C PRO A 138 0.27 22.35 -1.88
N TYR A 139 -0.38 22.20 -0.74
CA TYR A 139 -0.34 21.03 0.13
C TYR A 139 -1.61 20.22 0.00
N TYR A 140 -1.48 18.92 0.23
CA TYR A 140 -2.52 17.94 -0.04
C TYR A 140 -2.64 16.94 1.09
N ALA A 141 -3.86 16.45 1.30
CA ALA A 141 -4.13 15.37 2.23
C ALA A 141 -5.13 14.36 1.68
N ILE A 142 -4.92 13.07 1.95
CA ILE A 142 -5.88 12.00 1.66
C ILE A 142 -6.16 11.23 2.94
N LYS A 143 -7.44 11.17 3.34
CA LYS A 143 -7.85 10.36 4.50
C LYS A 143 -7.82 8.88 4.12
N ILE A 144 -7.11 8.09 4.93
CA ILE A 144 -6.91 6.67 4.70
C ILE A 144 -7.17 5.86 5.97
N GLY A 145 -7.42 4.57 5.79
CA GLY A 145 -7.37 3.57 6.83
C GLY A 145 -6.93 2.23 6.25
N PRO A 146 -6.69 1.22 7.09
CA PRO A 146 -6.32 -0.11 6.61
C PRO A 146 -7.50 -0.78 5.88
N GLY A 147 -7.21 -1.59 4.87
CA GLY A 147 -8.22 -2.37 4.15
C GLY A 147 -7.69 -3.71 3.65
N ILE A 148 -8.53 -4.74 3.67
CA ILE A 148 -8.18 -6.07 3.13
C ILE A 148 -7.80 -5.92 1.66
N HIS A 149 -6.69 -6.55 1.26
CA HIS A 149 -6.10 -6.30 -0.06
C HIS A 149 -5.71 -7.55 -0.84
N TYR A 150 -5.22 -8.59 -0.18
CA TYR A 150 -4.77 -9.81 -0.86
C TYR A 150 -4.92 -11.04 0.04
N THR A 151 -5.34 -12.17 -0.51
CA THR A 151 -5.33 -13.47 0.17
C THR A 151 -4.17 -14.32 -0.35
N MET A 152 -3.13 -14.51 0.45
CA MET A 152 -1.96 -15.29 0.02
C MET A 152 -2.23 -16.79 0.00
N GLY A 153 -3.21 -17.23 0.78
CA GLY A 153 -3.70 -18.59 0.78
C GLY A 153 -4.56 -18.93 -0.43
N GLY A 154 -4.66 -20.22 -0.71
CA GLY A 154 -5.46 -20.72 -1.81
C GLY A 154 -5.31 -22.22 -2.05
N VAL A 155 -5.73 -22.64 -3.25
CA VAL A 155 -5.54 -24.02 -3.72
C VAL A 155 -4.05 -24.30 -3.90
N LYS A 156 -3.61 -25.48 -3.46
CA LYS A 156 -2.20 -25.86 -3.59
C LYS A 156 -1.93 -26.28 -5.02
N ILE A 157 -0.88 -25.73 -5.63
CA ILE A 157 -0.44 -26.09 -6.97
C ILE A 157 1.01 -26.58 -6.96
N ASN A 158 1.40 -27.36 -7.96
CA ASN A 158 2.81 -27.64 -8.25
C ASN A 158 3.38 -26.64 -9.28
N THR A 159 4.64 -26.81 -9.67
CA THR A 159 5.33 -25.94 -10.66
C THR A 159 4.78 -26.05 -12.08
N ASN A 160 3.94 -27.06 -12.36
CA ASN A 160 3.16 -27.19 -13.59
C ASN A 160 1.77 -26.56 -13.47
N THR A 161 1.46 -25.86 -12.37
CA THR A 161 0.15 -25.25 -12.07
C THR A 161 -1.01 -26.24 -11.92
N GLU A 162 -0.70 -27.54 -11.75
CA GLU A 162 -1.70 -28.57 -11.49
C GLU A 162 -2.17 -28.45 -10.04
N VAL A 163 -3.49 -28.47 -9.83
CA VAL A 163 -4.07 -28.44 -8.49
C VAL A 163 -3.81 -29.77 -7.79
N LEU A 164 -3.34 -29.72 -6.55
CA LEU A 164 -3.05 -30.90 -5.75
C LEU A 164 -4.23 -31.26 -4.84
N ASP A 165 -4.49 -32.56 -4.70
CA ASP A 165 -5.42 -33.10 -3.72
C ASP A 165 -4.83 -33.11 -2.30
N LYS A 166 -5.56 -33.72 -1.36
CA LYS A 166 -5.18 -33.79 0.06
C LYS A 166 -3.92 -34.65 0.29
N ASP A 167 -3.63 -35.58 -0.61
CA ASP A 167 -2.46 -36.45 -0.56
C ASP A 167 -1.25 -35.84 -1.31
N GLY A 168 -1.42 -34.63 -1.85
CA GLY A 168 -0.39 -33.94 -2.65
C GLY A 168 -0.27 -34.45 -4.08
N LYS A 169 -1.25 -35.22 -4.58
CA LYS A 169 -1.25 -35.72 -5.96
C LYS A 169 -1.97 -34.76 -6.89
N PRO A 170 -1.49 -34.58 -8.14
CA PRO A 170 -2.19 -33.76 -9.13
C PRO A 170 -3.60 -34.30 -9.43
N ILE A 171 -4.60 -33.42 -9.35
CA ILE A 171 -5.96 -33.70 -9.80
C ILE A 171 -5.97 -33.61 -11.33
N THR A 172 -6.28 -34.73 -11.95
CA THR A 172 -6.18 -34.89 -13.41
C THR A 172 -7.05 -33.87 -14.15
N GLY A 173 -6.40 -33.02 -14.96
CA GLY A 173 -7.06 -32.02 -15.81
C GLY A 173 -7.45 -30.71 -15.10
N LEU A 174 -7.06 -30.52 -13.83
CA LEU A 174 -7.38 -29.31 -13.07
C LEU A 174 -6.12 -28.45 -12.85
N PHE A 175 -6.16 -27.22 -13.34
CA PHE A 175 -5.08 -26.23 -13.25
C PHE A 175 -5.58 -24.95 -12.57
N ALA A 176 -4.70 -24.23 -11.89
CA ALA A 176 -5.01 -22.95 -11.26
C ALA A 176 -3.81 -21.99 -11.30
N ALA A 177 -4.10 -20.69 -11.38
CA ALA A 177 -3.10 -19.63 -11.40
C ALA A 177 -3.68 -18.31 -10.87
N GLY A 178 -2.80 -17.47 -10.34
CA GLY A 178 -3.17 -16.19 -9.71
C GLY A 178 -3.59 -16.35 -8.25
N GLU A 179 -4.25 -15.33 -7.70
CA GLU A 179 -4.61 -15.22 -6.28
C GLU A 179 -5.48 -16.37 -5.73
N VAL A 180 -6.09 -17.19 -6.60
CA VAL A 180 -6.78 -18.41 -6.19
C VAL A 180 -5.82 -19.48 -5.67
N ALA A 181 -4.54 -19.43 -6.04
CA ALA A 181 -3.50 -20.38 -5.66
C ALA A 181 -2.73 -19.89 -4.43
N GLY A 182 -2.39 -20.83 -3.54
CA GLY A 182 -1.62 -20.56 -2.32
C GLY A 182 -0.17 -21.05 -2.38
N GLY A 183 0.66 -20.51 -1.48
CA GLY A 183 2.04 -20.95 -1.26
C GLY A 183 3.13 -20.12 -1.92
N LEU A 184 2.80 -19.25 -2.88
CA LEU A 184 3.80 -18.41 -3.57
C LEU A 184 4.33 -17.26 -2.68
N HIS A 185 3.44 -16.66 -1.90
CA HIS A 185 3.73 -15.43 -1.15
C HIS A 185 3.97 -15.64 0.35
N GLY A 186 3.79 -16.87 0.84
CA GLY A 186 3.87 -17.20 2.26
C GLY A 186 2.99 -16.30 3.12
N GLU A 187 3.55 -15.76 4.20
CA GLU A 187 2.84 -14.93 5.19
C GLU A 187 2.56 -13.50 4.72
N ASN A 188 3.31 -12.97 3.74
CA ASN A 188 3.19 -11.58 3.33
C ASN A 188 3.67 -11.34 1.89
N ARG A 189 2.73 -10.93 1.02
CA ARG A 189 3.04 -10.61 -0.36
C ARG A 189 3.79 -9.28 -0.51
N ILE A 190 4.89 -9.29 -1.28
CA ILE A 190 5.63 -8.07 -1.66
C ILE A 190 4.88 -7.28 -2.75
N GLY A 191 4.95 -5.94 -2.69
CA GLY A 191 4.38 -5.06 -3.72
C GLY A 191 4.87 -5.41 -5.12
N GLY A 192 3.95 -5.44 -6.10
CA GLY A 192 4.25 -5.81 -7.50
C GLY A 192 4.21 -7.32 -7.81
N ASN A 193 4.50 -8.20 -6.83
CA ASN A 193 4.59 -9.65 -7.10
C ASN A 193 3.29 -10.30 -7.61
N SER A 194 2.12 -9.82 -7.20
CA SER A 194 0.84 -10.39 -7.68
C SER A 194 0.64 -10.18 -9.18
N VAL A 195 1.13 -9.06 -9.73
CA VAL A 195 1.04 -8.81 -11.18
C VAL A 195 1.97 -9.76 -11.94
N ALA A 196 3.18 -9.99 -11.43
CA ALA A 196 4.09 -10.96 -12.02
C ALA A 196 3.52 -12.39 -11.95
N GLU A 197 2.93 -12.76 -10.82
CA GLU A 197 2.29 -14.07 -10.61
C GLU A 197 1.22 -14.37 -11.65
N ILE A 198 0.22 -13.49 -11.81
CA ILE A 198 -0.90 -13.77 -12.71
C ILE A 198 -0.45 -13.92 -14.16
N ILE A 199 0.61 -13.20 -14.57
CA ILE A 199 1.16 -13.31 -15.93
C ILE A 199 1.95 -14.61 -16.10
N ILE A 200 2.86 -14.90 -15.16
CA ILE A 200 3.77 -16.05 -15.27
C ILE A 200 2.99 -17.36 -15.10
N PHE A 201 2.27 -17.52 -14.00
CA PHE A 201 1.54 -18.75 -13.71
C PHE A 201 0.28 -18.88 -14.55
N GLY A 202 -0.36 -17.77 -14.93
CA GLY A 202 -1.47 -17.81 -15.88
C GLY A 202 -1.05 -18.36 -17.25
N ARG A 203 0.10 -17.89 -17.77
CA ARG A 203 0.68 -18.42 -19.01
C ARG A 203 1.07 -19.89 -18.87
N GLN A 204 1.68 -20.28 -17.76
CA GLN A 204 2.06 -21.67 -17.50
C GLN A 204 0.83 -22.58 -17.46
N ALA A 205 -0.25 -22.17 -16.77
CA ALA A 205 -1.50 -22.92 -16.72
C ALA A 205 -2.15 -23.07 -18.10
N GLY A 206 -2.11 -22.03 -18.93
CA GLY A 206 -2.56 -22.11 -20.32
C GLY A 206 -1.77 -23.13 -21.15
N ILE A 207 -0.44 -23.11 -21.06
CA ILE A 207 0.41 -24.06 -21.78
C ILE A 207 0.15 -25.49 -21.31
N LYS A 208 0.13 -25.72 -19.99
CA LYS A 208 0.00 -27.06 -19.41
C LYS A 208 -1.38 -27.67 -19.62
N SER A 209 -2.44 -26.86 -19.55
CA SER A 209 -3.78 -27.33 -19.89
C SER A 209 -3.93 -27.68 -21.38
N ALA A 210 -3.31 -26.92 -22.29
CA ALA A 210 -3.31 -27.25 -23.72
C ALA A 210 -2.53 -28.52 -24.04
N GLU A 211 -1.33 -28.70 -23.45
CA GLU A 211 -0.54 -29.95 -23.55
C GLU A 211 -1.35 -31.15 -23.09
N TYR A 212 -2.07 -31.03 -21.96
CA TYR A 212 -2.90 -32.09 -21.41
C TYR A 212 -4.03 -32.53 -22.37
N VAL A 213 -4.69 -31.56 -23.02
CA VAL A 213 -5.78 -31.86 -23.98
C VAL A 213 -5.23 -32.52 -25.24
N ASN A 214 -4.10 -32.05 -25.77
CA ASN A 214 -3.51 -32.57 -27.01
C ASN A 214 -2.84 -33.95 -26.85
N ALA A 215 -2.49 -34.33 -25.62
CA ALA A 215 -1.92 -35.64 -25.32
C ALA A 215 -2.97 -36.77 -25.20
N LYS A 216 -4.27 -36.41 -25.27
CA LYS A 216 -5.39 -37.36 -25.30
C LYS A 216 -5.89 -37.56 -26.72
#